data_AF-A0AA41Q0K7-F1
#
_entry.id   AF-A0AA41Q0K7-F1
#
_cell.length_a   1.000
_cell.length_b   1.000
_cell.length_c   1.000
_cell.angle_alpha   90.00
_cell.angle_beta   90.00
_cell.angle_gamma   90.00
#
_symmetry.space_group_name_H-M   'P 1'
#
loop_
_entity.id
_entity.type
_entity.pdbx_description
1 polymer ?
#
loop_
_entity_poly.entity_id
_entity_poly.type
_entity_poly.pdbx_seq_one_letter_code
_entity_poly.pdbx_strand_id
1 'polypeptide(L)'
;MPVPAVSAAALYDAAASGALSEADWVKSTFSHQNGACVELAGIPGGVALRDSKDVGRPALCYTYDELAAFIAGVKAGEFDCFL
;
A
#
# COMPACT_ATOMS: atom_id res chain seq x y z
N MET A 1 -11.42 -10.65 15.51
CA MET A 1 -12.56 -9.73 15.25
C MET A 1 -12.67 -9.58 13.75
N PRO A 2 -13.83 -9.80 13.11
CA PRO A 2 -13.97 -9.62 11.67
C PRO A 2 -13.86 -8.13 11.34
N VAL A 3 -12.90 -7.77 10.48
CA VAL A 3 -12.87 -6.44 9.87
C VAL A 3 -14.06 -6.34 8.91
N PRO A 4 -14.80 -5.22 8.88
CA PRO A 4 -15.85 -5.04 7.89
C PRO A 4 -15.23 -5.07 6.49
N ALA A 5 -15.76 -5.92 5.61
CA ALA A 5 -15.38 -5.96 4.21
C ALA A 5 -15.85 -4.66 3.54
N VAL A 6 -15.02 -3.63 3.57
CA VAL A 6 -15.16 -2.52 2.63
C VAL A 6 -14.93 -3.11 1.24
N SER A 7 -15.90 -2.96 0.35
CA SER A 7 -15.78 -3.43 -1.04
C SER A 7 -14.53 -2.83 -1.68
N ALA A 8 -13.81 -3.61 -2.49
CA ALA A 8 -12.65 -3.14 -3.23
C ALA A 8 -12.93 -1.82 -3.97
N ALA A 9 -14.14 -1.64 -4.50
CA ALA A 9 -14.56 -0.40 -5.16
C ALA A 9 -14.46 0.84 -4.25
N ALA A 10 -14.85 0.73 -2.97
CA ALA A 10 -14.79 1.83 -2.02
C ALA A 10 -13.34 2.13 -1.56
N LEU A 11 -12.47 1.12 -1.54
CA LEU A 11 -11.03 1.33 -1.34
C LEU A 11 -10.41 2.10 -2.51
N TYR A 12 -10.77 1.73 -3.75
CA TYR A 12 -10.29 2.39 -4.96
C TYR A 12 -10.81 3.82 -5.12
N ASP A 13 -12.07 4.10 -4.75
CA ASP A 13 -12.61 5.46 -4.78
C ASP A 13 -11.89 6.38 -3.79
N ALA A 14 -11.57 5.88 -2.59
CA ALA A 14 -10.75 6.61 -1.61
C ALA A 14 -9.34 6.89 -2.14
N ALA A 15 -8.77 5.95 -2.91
CA ALA A 15 -7.48 6.09 -3.57
C ALA A 15 -7.44 7.22 -4.62
N ALA A 16 -8.55 7.41 -5.34
CA ALA A 16 -8.67 8.38 -6.42
C ALA A 16 -9.01 9.80 -5.94
N SER A 17 -9.62 9.95 -4.76
CA SER A 17 -10.24 11.20 -4.31
C SER A 17 -9.36 12.13 -3.46
N GLY A 18 -8.08 11.79 -3.22
CA GLY A 18 -7.16 12.63 -2.45
C GLY A 18 -7.37 12.60 -0.93
N ALA A 19 -8.38 11.86 -0.46
CA ALA A 19 -8.69 11.64 0.96
C ALA A 19 -7.56 10.94 1.73
N LEU A 20 -6.60 10.33 1.02
CA LEU A 20 -5.44 9.67 1.60
C LEU A 20 -4.28 10.61 1.95
N SER A 21 -4.39 11.89 1.62
CA SER A 21 -3.37 12.89 1.94
C SER A 21 -3.15 13.08 3.45
N GLU A 22 -4.19 12.86 4.26
CA GLU A 22 -4.15 12.96 5.73
C GLU A 22 -3.83 11.62 6.44
N ALA A 23 -3.58 10.54 5.71
CA ALA A 23 -3.29 9.24 6.32
C ALA A 23 -1.90 9.20 6.98
N ASP A 24 -1.72 8.32 7.98
CA ASP A 24 -0.45 8.13 8.68
C ASP A 24 0.52 7.30 7.82
N TRP A 25 1.27 7.98 6.96
CA TRP A 25 2.24 7.37 6.04
C TRP A 25 3.54 6.97 6.74
N VAL A 26 3.91 5.70 6.61
CA VAL A 26 5.17 5.12 7.10
C VAL A 26 6.09 4.83 5.92
N LYS A 27 7.27 5.43 5.94
CA LYS A 27 8.33 5.19 4.95
C LYS A 27 9.13 3.95 5.32
N SER A 28 9.45 3.12 4.32
CA SER A 28 10.32 1.95 4.53
C SER A 28 11.73 2.37 5.00
N THR A 29 12.23 1.72 6.05
CA THR A 29 13.59 1.93 6.59
C THR A 29 14.71 1.49 5.65
N PHE A 30 14.39 0.65 4.64
CA PHE A 30 15.32 0.25 3.59
C PHE A 30 15.48 1.31 2.50
N SER A 31 14.70 2.40 2.57
CA SER A 31 14.80 3.51 1.63
C SER A 31 15.98 4.43 1.99
N HIS A 32 17.17 4.13 1.48
CA HIS A 32 18.36 4.98 1.65
C HIS A 32 18.41 6.13 0.62
N GLN A 33 19.31 7.10 0.86
CA GLN A 33 19.45 8.47 0.28
C GLN A 33 19.45 8.68 -1.25
N ASN A 34 18.94 7.77 -2.09
CA ASN A 34 18.72 7.97 -3.53
C ASN A 34 17.24 8.23 -3.92
N GLY A 35 16.36 8.33 -2.92
CA GLY A 35 15.02 8.89 -3.09
C GLY A 35 14.00 7.99 -3.79
N ALA A 36 14.27 6.72 -4.10
CA ALA A 36 13.23 5.81 -4.58
C ALA A 36 12.57 5.12 -3.37
N CYS A 37 11.70 5.85 -2.65
CA CYS A 37 11.12 5.37 -1.41
C CYS A 37 9.65 5.03 -1.59
N VAL A 38 9.23 3.90 -1.02
CA VAL A 38 7.81 3.52 -0.92
C VAL A 38 7.30 3.86 0.48
N GLU A 39 6.10 4.42 0.54
CA GLU A 39 5.35 4.69 1.77
C GLU A 39 4.07 3.88 1.81
N LEU A 40 3.72 3.42 3.00
CA LEU A 40 2.48 2.69 3.27
C LEU A 40 1.67 3.41 4.35
N ALA A 41 0.35 3.46 4.21
CA ALA A 41 -0.55 3.93 5.25
C ALA A 41 -1.68 2.93 5.48
N GLY A 42 -2.03 2.69 6.74
CA GLY A 42 -3.22 1.93 7.08
C GLY A 42 -4.47 2.76 6.79
N ILE A 43 -5.46 2.16 6.12
CA ILE A 43 -6.73 2.80 5.78
C ILE A 43 -7.90 1.90 6.19
N PRO A 44 -9.13 2.44 6.33
CA PRO A 44 -10.29 1.61 6.58
C PRO A 44 -10.45 0.55 5.49
N GLY A 45 -10.35 -0.73 5.87
CA GLY A 45 -10.48 -1.87 4.96
C GLY A 45 -9.20 -2.30 4.23
N GLY A 46 -8.06 -1.63 4.43
CA GLY A 46 -6.84 -2.03 3.73
C GLY A 46 -5.60 -1.19 4.01
N VAL A 47 -4.70 -1.19 3.03
CA VAL A 47 -3.45 -0.44 3.00
C VAL A 47 -3.38 0.40 1.73
N ALA A 48 -2.88 1.62 1.85
CA ALA A 48 -2.51 2.45 0.71
C ALA A 48 -0.99 2.41 0.53
N LEU A 49 -0.54 2.34 -0.71
CA LEU A 49 0.85 2.28 -1.13
C LEU A 49 1.12 3.40 -2.13
N ARG A 50 2.15 4.21 -1.92
CA ARG A 50 2.53 5.27 -2.87
C ARG A 50 4.02 5.45 -3.00
N ASP A 51 4.42 6.13 -4.07
CA ASP A 51 5.77 6.64 -4.23
C ASP A 51 5.93 7.93 -3.40
N SER A 52 6.93 7.97 -2.52
CA SER A 52 7.22 9.15 -1.70
C SER A 52 7.56 10.41 -2.50
N LYS A 53 8.02 10.28 -3.76
CA LYS A 53 8.37 11.41 -4.65
C LYS A 53 7.16 11.97 -5.39
N ASP A 54 6.11 11.18 -5.56
CA ASP A 54 4.95 11.55 -6.36
C ASP A 54 3.66 11.40 -5.56
N VAL A 55 3.58 12.18 -4.47
CA VAL A 55 2.42 12.18 -3.56
C VAL A 55 1.13 12.70 -4.20
N GLY A 56 1.23 13.35 -5.36
CA GLY A 56 0.08 13.83 -6.13
C GLY A 56 -0.57 12.75 -6.99
N ARG A 57 0.11 11.61 -7.20
CA ARG A 57 -0.46 10.46 -7.89
C ARG A 57 -1.40 9.66 -6.99
N PRO A 58 -2.43 9.02 -7.56
CA PRO A 58 -3.27 8.08 -6.83
C PRO A 58 -2.44 6.98 -6.18
N ALA A 59 -2.68 6.74 -4.89
CA ALA A 59 -2.08 5.62 -4.19
C ALA A 59 -2.68 4.30 -4.70
N LEU A 60 -1.91 3.22 -4.67
CA LEU A 60 -2.42 1.87 -4.88
C LEU A 60 -3.05 1.39 -3.57
N CYS A 61 -4.31 0.99 -3.58
CA CYS A 61 -4.98 0.48 -2.40
C CYS A 61 -5.21 -1.04 -2.54
N TYR A 62 -4.91 -1.75 -1.46
CA TYR A 62 -5.08 -3.19 -1.34
C TYR A 62 -5.81 -3.51 -0.05
N THR A 63 -6.58 -4.58 -0.03
CA THR A 63 -7.09 -5.16 1.21
C THR A 63 -5.93 -5.70 2.07
N TYR A 64 -6.18 -5.89 3.37
CA TYR A 64 -5.19 -6.53 4.24
C TYR A 64 -4.88 -7.96 3.81
N ASP A 65 -5.86 -8.70 3.28
CA ASP A 65 -5.68 -10.08 2.81
C ASP A 65 -4.79 -10.13 1.55
N GLU A 66 -4.98 -9.20 0.61
CA GLU A 66 -4.11 -9.07 -0.58
C GLU A 66 -2.67 -8.72 -0.19
N LEU A 67 -2.48 -7.76 0.73
CA LEU A 67 -1.15 -7.41 1.23
C LEU A 67 -0.51 -8.60 1.95
N ALA A 68 -1.26 -9.33 2.78
CA ALA A 68 -0.75 -10.50 3.50
C ALA A 68 -0.34 -11.62 2.54
N ALA A 69 -1.15 -11.89 1.51
CA ALA A 69 -0.83 -12.86 0.47
C ALA A 69 0.42 -12.45 -0.32
N PHE A 70 0.54 -11.17 -0.69
CA PHE A 70 1.73 -10.65 -1.36
C PHE A 70 3.00 -10.84 -0.51
N ILE A 71 2.97 -10.47 0.77
CA ILE A 71 4.11 -10.64 1.68
C ILE A 71 4.48 -12.12 1.83
N ALA A 72 3.49 -13.01 1.88
CA ALA A 72 3.73 -14.45 1.96
C ALA A 72 4.46 -14.96 0.70
N GLY A 73 4.01 -14.58 -0.50
CA GLY A 73 4.65 -14.96 -1.76
C GLY A 73 6.09 -14.42 -1.89
N VAL A 74 6.32 -13.16 -1.48
CA VAL A 74 7.66 -12.57 -1.42
C VAL A 74 8.59 -13.37 -0.51
N LYS A 75 8.12 -13.76 0.70
CA LYS A 75 8.92 -14.56 1.63
C LYS A 75 9.16 -15.99 1.14
N ALA A 76 8.27 -16.53 0.31
CA ALA A 76 8.40 -17.84 -0.30
C ALA A 76 9.32 -17.85 -1.54
N GLY A 77 9.81 -16.69 -1.99
CA GLY A 77 10.65 -16.57 -3.18
C GLY A 77 9.87 -16.71 -4.50
N GLU A 78 8.54 -16.55 -4.49
CA GLU A 78 7.70 -16.71 -5.68
C GLU A 78 8.04 -15.71 -6.80
N PHE A 79 8.73 -14.62 -6.45
CA PHE A 79 9.10 -13.54 -7.36
C PHE A 79 10.62 -13.49 -7.66
N ASP A 80 11.40 -14.48 -7.22
CA ASP A 80 12.87 -14.50 -7.41
C ASP A 80 13.27 -14.63 -8.88
N CYS A 81 12.35 -15.07 -9.76
CA CYS A 81 12.58 -15.10 -11.21
C CYS A 81 12.75 -13.71 -11.86
N PHE A 82 12.47 -12.64 -11.10
CA PHE A 82 12.67 -11.25 -11.52
C PHE A 82 13.96 -10.62 -10.96
N LEU A 83 14.78 -11.36 -10.21
CA LEU A 83 16.07 -10.94 -9.64
C LEU A 83 17.25 -11.40 -10.51
#